data_AF-A0A7C2GHN7-F1
#
_entry.id   AF-A0A7C2GHN7-F1
#
_cell.length_a   1.000
_cell.length_b   1.000
_cell.length_c   1.000
_cell.angle_alpha   90.00
_cell.angle_beta   90.00
_cell.angle_gamma   90.00
#
_symmetry.space_group_name_H-M   'P 1'
#
loop_
_entity.id
_entity.type
_entity.pdbx_description
1 polymer ?
#
loop_
_entity_poly.entity_id
_entity_poly.type
_entity_poly.pdbx_seq_one_letter_code
_entity_poly.pdbx_strand_id
1 'polypeptide(L)'
;MEWDLSDLYASPEDPGLEEDLDRALALAAGLSPEDLLDPGRAEGLFRGYEEALERAYKPLNYASLYFATRTQDPGAKALLDRVRNRFTEVKNRLVPLEVALRKLPEEAFLRLLAHPGLADLRHFLRKQRAYAPHTLSEREEELLNLKALVGRSAWSQFYTEYTGRFRFQVGGKELTEMEVRALRRDPSPEVRREAHRALYGKLLAEAPTLSAVFNAVY
;
A
#
# COMPACT_ATOMS: atom_id res chain seq x y z
N MET A 1 -22.53 -7.86 5.49
CA MET A 1 -21.55 -8.58 6.31
C MET A 1 -20.28 -7.75 6.25
N GLU A 2 -19.97 -7.04 7.33
CA GLU A 2 -18.70 -6.33 7.45
C GLU A 2 -17.62 -7.33 7.87
N TRP A 3 -16.38 -7.12 7.44
CA TRP A 3 -15.26 -7.92 7.91
C TRP A 3 -15.03 -7.68 9.40
N ASP A 4 -14.71 -8.74 10.13
CA ASP A 4 -14.16 -8.60 11.47
C ASP A 4 -12.68 -8.23 11.34
N LEU A 5 -12.31 -7.06 11.88
CA LEU A 5 -10.94 -6.56 11.88
C LEU A 5 -10.30 -6.60 13.28
N SER A 6 -10.98 -7.19 14.26
CA SER A 6 -10.52 -7.25 15.65
C SER A 6 -9.23 -8.07 15.82
N ASP A 7 -8.95 -8.99 14.90
CA ASP A 7 -7.68 -9.72 14.82
C ASP A 7 -6.47 -8.79 14.54
N LEU A 8 -6.72 -7.60 13.97
CA LEU A 8 -5.67 -6.60 13.72
C LEU A 8 -5.63 -5.56 14.85
N TYR A 9 -6.76 -4.90 15.10
CA TYR A 9 -6.95 -3.87 16.14
C TYR A 9 -8.40 -3.83 16.59
N ALA A 10 -8.63 -3.52 17.87
CA ALA A 10 -9.97 -3.52 18.46
C ALA A 10 -10.88 -2.40 17.91
N SER A 11 -10.29 -1.26 17.53
CA SER A 11 -11.03 -0.07 17.06
C SER A 11 -10.10 0.90 16.30
N PRO A 12 -10.64 1.88 15.55
CA PRO A 12 -9.83 2.91 14.90
C PRO A 12 -9.11 3.86 15.89
N GLU A 13 -9.51 3.84 17.17
CA GLU A 13 -8.85 4.54 18.28
C GLU A 13 -7.92 3.62 19.10
N ASP A 14 -7.69 2.39 18.67
CA ASP A 14 -6.80 1.45 19.37
C ASP A 14 -5.37 2.03 19.46
N PRO A 15 -4.81 2.24 20.68
CA PRO A 15 -3.48 2.80 20.85
C PRO A 15 -2.39 1.93 20.20
N GLY A 16 -2.66 0.63 20.03
CA GLY A 16 -1.75 -0.30 19.34
C GLY A 16 -1.40 0.13 17.91
N LEU A 17 -2.26 0.89 17.23
CA LEU A 17 -1.97 1.45 15.90
C LEU A 17 -0.75 2.36 15.92
N GLU A 18 -0.74 3.32 16.85
CA GLU A 18 0.37 4.29 16.95
C GLU A 18 1.59 3.63 17.61
N GLU A 19 1.41 2.71 18.57
CA GLU A 19 2.52 1.95 19.15
C GLU A 19 3.28 1.11 18.12
N ASP A 20 2.58 0.41 17.22
CA ASP A 20 3.23 -0.38 16.17
C ASP A 20 3.96 0.55 15.17
N LEU A 21 3.38 1.71 14.83
CA LEU A 21 4.03 2.71 13.96
C LEU A 21 5.27 3.36 14.62
N ASP A 22 5.21 3.67 15.91
CA ASP A 22 6.35 4.20 16.68
C ASP A 22 7.48 3.17 16.75
N ARG A 23 7.16 1.91 17.04
CA ARG A 23 8.14 0.81 17.06
C ARG A 23 8.74 0.56 15.68
N ALA A 24 7.93 0.57 14.63
CA ALA A 24 8.41 0.43 13.26
C ALA A 24 9.42 1.53 12.90
N LEU A 25 9.12 2.78 13.28
CA LEU A 25 9.99 3.91 13.03
C LEU A 25 11.31 3.80 13.82
N ALA A 26 11.23 3.42 15.10
CA ALA A 26 12.41 3.24 15.94
C ALA A 26 13.32 2.11 15.43
N LEU A 27 12.74 0.99 15.03
CA LEU A 27 13.48 -0.12 14.40
C LEU A 27 14.16 0.36 13.12
N ALA A 28 13.41 0.97 12.19
CA ALA A 28 13.94 1.47 10.94
C ALA A 28 15.08 2.49 11.14
N ALA A 29 14.97 3.39 12.12
CA ALA A 29 15.99 4.36 12.45
C ALA A 29 17.25 3.74 13.09
N GLY A 30 17.13 2.57 13.71
CA GLY A 30 18.24 1.85 14.32
C GLY A 30 19.04 0.97 13.35
N LEU A 31 18.57 0.78 12.11
CA LEU A 31 19.27 -0.04 11.12
C LEU A 31 20.40 0.73 10.45
N SER A 32 21.60 0.14 10.44
CA SER A 32 22.80 0.73 9.86
C SER A 32 23.17 0.04 8.54
N PRO A 33 23.27 0.76 7.42
CA PRO A 33 23.73 0.19 6.15
C PRO A 33 25.10 -0.49 6.22
N GLU A 34 25.97 -0.06 7.13
CA GLU A 34 27.31 -0.61 7.34
C GLU A 34 27.28 -2.07 7.83
N ASP A 35 26.21 -2.49 8.49
CA ASP A 35 26.05 -3.88 8.93
C ASP A 35 25.87 -4.86 7.76
N LEU A 36 25.52 -4.37 6.55
CA LEU A 36 25.49 -5.19 5.33
C LEU A 36 26.87 -5.70 4.91
N LEU A 37 27.96 -5.09 5.39
CA LEU A 37 29.32 -5.50 5.03
C LEU A 37 29.78 -6.76 5.75
N ASP A 38 29.11 -7.09 6.87
CA ASP A 38 29.37 -8.25 7.71
C ASP A 38 28.14 -9.18 7.71
N PRO A 39 28.23 -10.39 7.13
CA PRO A 39 27.07 -11.28 7.05
C PRO A 39 26.47 -11.72 8.40
N GLY A 40 27.25 -11.75 9.47
CA GLY A 40 26.75 -12.09 10.81
C GLY A 40 25.89 -10.98 11.39
N ARG A 41 26.29 -9.71 11.19
CA ARG A 41 25.47 -8.54 11.57
C ARG A 41 24.27 -8.36 10.65
N ALA A 42 24.43 -8.65 9.36
CA ALA A 42 23.36 -8.53 8.36
C ALA A 42 22.14 -9.40 8.69
N GLU A 43 22.31 -10.56 9.33
CA GLU A 43 21.18 -11.38 9.80
C GLU A 43 20.29 -10.64 10.81
N GLY A 44 20.90 -10.01 11.81
CA GLY A 44 20.17 -9.18 12.78
C GLY A 44 19.52 -7.96 12.13
N LEU A 45 20.23 -7.34 11.18
CA LEU A 45 19.71 -6.22 10.41
C LEU A 45 18.46 -6.61 9.60
N PHE A 46 18.48 -7.75 8.90
CA PHE A 46 17.32 -8.16 8.10
C PHE A 46 16.12 -8.56 8.97
N ARG A 47 16.36 -9.14 10.15
CA ARG A 47 15.30 -9.39 11.13
C ARG A 47 14.65 -8.09 11.60
N GLY A 48 15.45 -7.06 11.92
CA GLY A 48 14.94 -5.75 12.29
C GLY A 48 14.22 -5.04 11.14
N TYR A 49 14.72 -5.20 9.91
CA TYR A 49 14.08 -4.69 8.69
C TYR A 49 12.69 -5.31 8.47
N GLU A 50 12.58 -6.64 8.60
CA GLU A 50 11.30 -7.35 8.48
C GLU A 50 10.32 -6.93 9.58
N GLU A 51 10.76 -6.87 10.83
CA GLU A 51 9.91 -6.44 11.95
C GLU A 51 9.42 -4.99 11.77
N ALA A 52 10.29 -4.08 11.32
CA ALA A 52 9.90 -2.70 11.03
C ALA A 52 8.81 -2.64 9.96
N LEU A 53 8.94 -3.42 8.88
CA LEU A 53 7.95 -3.47 7.81
C LEU A 53 6.64 -4.09 8.29
N GLU A 54 6.68 -5.24 8.97
CA GLU A 54 5.48 -5.93 9.46
C GLU A 54 4.65 -5.01 10.37
N ARG A 55 5.31 -4.35 11.33
CA ARG A 55 4.68 -3.38 12.23
C ARG A 55 4.14 -2.15 11.51
N ALA A 56 4.77 -1.71 10.43
CA ALA A 56 4.25 -0.58 9.64
C ALA A 56 3.06 -0.99 8.74
N TYR A 57 3.11 -2.19 8.15
CA TYR A 57 2.07 -2.68 7.24
C TYR A 57 0.77 -3.04 7.97
N LYS A 58 0.84 -3.58 9.19
CA LYS A 58 -0.35 -3.99 9.94
C LYS A 58 -1.35 -2.82 10.17
N PRO A 59 -0.95 -1.65 10.72
CA PRO A 59 -1.79 -0.45 10.76
C PRO A 59 -2.31 -0.01 9.39
N LEU A 60 -1.43 0.00 8.37
CA LEU A 60 -1.79 0.44 7.01
C LEU A 60 -2.89 -0.43 6.40
N ASN A 61 -2.78 -1.75 6.57
CA ASN A 61 -3.76 -2.72 6.09
C ASN A 61 -5.08 -2.55 6.85
N TYR A 62 -5.05 -2.41 8.19
CA TYR A 62 -6.24 -2.15 8.98
C TYR A 62 -6.97 -0.88 8.51
N ALA A 63 -6.26 0.24 8.43
CA ALA A 63 -6.85 1.52 8.02
C ALA A 63 -7.42 1.47 6.59
N SER A 64 -6.73 0.75 5.69
CA SER A 64 -7.20 0.56 4.31
C SER A 64 -8.48 -0.28 4.23
N LEU A 65 -8.56 -1.37 4.99
CA LEU A 65 -9.76 -2.23 5.08
C LEU A 65 -10.92 -1.49 5.77
N TYR A 66 -10.64 -0.77 6.85
CA TYR A 66 -11.61 0.03 7.58
C TYR A 66 -12.24 1.09 6.67
N PHE A 67 -11.41 1.82 5.91
CA PHE A 67 -11.88 2.80 4.92
C PHE A 67 -12.64 2.17 3.74
N ALA A 68 -12.22 1.00 3.25
CA ALA A 68 -12.86 0.35 2.10
C ALA A 68 -14.35 0.03 2.36
N THR A 69 -14.72 -0.22 3.61
CA THR A 69 -16.13 -0.44 4.01
C THR A 69 -16.90 0.86 4.27
N ARG A 70 -16.20 2.00 4.39
CA ARG A 70 -16.76 3.30 4.84
C ARG A 70 -16.16 4.47 4.05
N THR A 71 -16.16 4.39 2.71
CA THR A 71 -15.46 5.37 1.86
C THR A 71 -16.00 6.80 1.93
N GLN A 72 -17.18 7.01 2.52
CA GLN A 72 -17.77 8.33 2.74
C GLN A 72 -17.61 8.83 4.19
N ASP A 73 -17.01 8.04 5.07
CA ASP A 73 -16.82 8.41 6.48
C ASP A 73 -15.55 9.26 6.65
N PRO A 74 -15.66 10.51 7.15
CA PRO A 74 -14.51 11.37 7.35
C PRO A 74 -13.51 10.83 8.37
N GLY A 75 -13.97 10.08 9.38
CA GLY A 75 -13.10 9.47 10.40
C GLY A 75 -12.23 8.37 9.82
N ALA A 76 -12.82 7.48 9.02
CA ALA A 76 -12.11 6.43 8.30
C ALA A 76 -11.09 7.01 7.31
N LYS A 77 -11.44 8.10 6.62
CA LYS A 77 -10.51 8.82 5.74
C LYS A 77 -9.34 9.42 6.55
N ALA A 78 -9.63 10.11 7.65
CA ALA A 78 -8.62 10.73 8.49
C ALA A 78 -7.65 9.68 9.08
N LEU A 79 -8.16 8.53 9.51
CA LEU A 79 -7.33 7.40 9.95
C LEU A 79 -6.39 6.92 8.85
N LEU A 80 -6.93 6.67 7.64
CA LEU A 80 -6.14 6.20 6.51
C LEU A 80 -5.04 7.19 6.13
N ASP A 81 -5.37 8.48 6.05
CA ASP A 81 -4.41 9.53 5.73
C ASP A 81 -3.30 9.62 6.80
N ARG A 82 -3.67 9.57 8.10
CA ARG A 82 -2.71 9.58 9.23
C ARG A 82 -1.75 8.40 9.15
N VAL A 83 -2.28 7.18 9.01
CA VAL A 83 -1.47 5.96 8.98
C VAL A 83 -0.58 5.91 7.73
N ARG A 84 -1.06 6.36 6.56
CA ARG A 84 -0.23 6.45 5.34
C ARG A 84 0.95 7.39 5.50
N ASN A 85 0.76 8.53 6.16
CA ASN A 85 1.85 9.46 6.43
C ASN A 85 2.91 8.82 7.34
N ARG A 86 2.49 8.19 8.44
CA ARG A 86 3.40 7.48 9.37
C ARG A 86 4.12 6.32 8.69
N PHE A 87 3.42 5.51 7.90
CA PHE A 87 4.02 4.44 7.11
C PHE A 87 5.08 4.97 6.12
N THR A 88 4.81 6.11 5.47
CA THR A 88 5.74 6.75 4.54
C THR A 88 7.01 7.22 5.26
N GLU A 89 6.88 7.72 6.48
CA GLU A 89 8.03 8.08 7.32
C GLU A 89 8.92 6.87 7.60
N VAL A 90 8.35 5.73 8.01
CA VAL A 90 9.08 4.47 8.22
C VAL A 90 9.79 4.05 6.93
N LYS A 91 9.07 4.03 5.79
CA LYS A 91 9.65 3.65 4.49
C LYS A 91 10.81 4.56 4.10
N ASN A 92 10.72 5.86 4.32
CA ASN A 92 11.80 6.80 4.04
C ASN A 92 13.03 6.54 4.91
N ARG A 93 12.86 6.12 6.18
CA ARG A 93 14.00 5.70 7.03
C ARG A 93 14.70 4.45 6.51
N LEU A 94 14.00 3.58 5.80
CA LEU A 94 14.59 2.36 5.21
C LEU A 94 15.27 2.60 3.86
N VAL A 95 15.02 3.74 3.18
CA VAL A 95 15.57 4.02 1.84
C VAL A 95 17.10 3.93 1.79
N PRO A 96 17.88 4.55 2.70
CA PRO A 96 19.34 4.46 2.65
C PRO A 96 19.84 3.01 2.70
N LEU A 97 19.22 2.18 3.55
CA LEU A 97 19.55 0.76 3.65
C LEU A 97 19.23 0.00 2.36
N GLU A 98 18.04 0.22 1.79
CA GLU A 98 17.64 -0.40 0.53
C GLU A 98 18.59 -0.02 -0.62
N VAL A 99 18.98 1.26 -0.70
CA VAL A 99 19.93 1.76 -1.71
C VAL A 99 21.31 1.16 -1.50
N ALA A 100 21.81 1.13 -0.27
CA ALA A 100 23.11 0.54 0.06
C ALA A 100 23.16 -0.95 -0.30
N LEU A 101 22.12 -1.73 0.01
CA LEU A 101 22.02 -3.13 -0.37
C LEU A 101 22.09 -3.34 -1.89
N ARG A 102 21.40 -2.51 -2.65
CA ARG A 102 21.40 -2.58 -4.12
C ARG A 102 22.75 -2.17 -4.71
N LYS A 103 23.47 -1.24 -4.07
CA LYS A 103 24.78 -0.74 -4.49
C LYS A 103 25.97 -1.45 -3.85
N LEU A 104 25.74 -2.51 -3.07
CA LEU A 104 26.80 -3.25 -2.40
C LEU A 104 27.84 -3.74 -3.44
N PRO A 105 29.15 -3.66 -3.15
CA PRO A 105 30.17 -4.28 -3.99
C PRO A 105 29.89 -5.76 -4.21
N GLU A 106 30.17 -6.27 -5.41
CA GLU A 106 29.83 -7.65 -5.82
C GLU A 106 30.35 -8.69 -4.82
N GLU A 107 31.60 -8.54 -4.38
CA GLU A 107 32.21 -9.47 -3.41
C GLU A 107 31.44 -9.50 -2.09
N ALA A 108 31.07 -8.35 -1.54
CA ALA A 108 30.31 -8.26 -0.29
C ALA A 108 28.90 -8.85 -0.47
N PHE A 109 28.27 -8.63 -1.63
CA PHE A 109 26.94 -9.19 -1.93
C PHE A 109 26.98 -10.72 -2.02
N LEU A 110 28.01 -11.29 -2.65
CA LEU A 110 28.19 -12.74 -2.72
C LEU A 110 28.43 -13.34 -1.34
N ARG A 111 29.14 -12.63 -0.43
CA ARG A 111 29.30 -13.06 0.97
C ARG A 111 27.95 -13.09 1.70
N LEU A 112 27.11 -12.07 1.54
CA LEU A 112 25.74 -12.07 2.10
C LEU A 112 24.93 -13.25 1.56
N LEU A 113 24.94 -13.45 0.23
CA LEU A 113 24.16 -14.50 -0.43
C LEU A 113 24.58 -15.91 0.00
N ALA A 114 25.86 -16.10 0.33
CA ALA A 114 26.40 -17.37 0.79
C ALA A 114 26.15 -17.67 2.27
N HIS A 115 25.82 -16.66 3.09
CA HIS A 115 25.67 -16.81 4.53
C HIS A 115 24.50 -17.74 4.89
N PRO A 116 24.72 -18.79 5.71
CA PRO A 116 23.67 -19.75 6.08
C PRO A 116 22.47 -19.10 6.77
N GLY A 117 22.70 -18.13 7.66
CA GLY A 117 21.63 -17.40 8.37
C GLY A 117 20.74 -16.53 7.46
N LEU A 118 21.15 -16.31 6.20
CA LEU A 118 20.38 -15.56 5.20
C LEU A 118 19.82 -16.48 4.09
N ALA A 119 19.81 -17.80 4.30
CA ALA A 119 19.40 -18.75 3.28
C ALA A 119 17.98 -18.51 2.76
N ASP A 120 17.04 -18.22 3.66
CA ASP A 120 15.64 -17.94 3.31
C ASP A 120 15.48 -16.61 2.54
N LEU A 121 16.42 -15.68 2.72
CA LEU A 121 16.42 -14.38 2.07
C LEU A 121 17.11 -14.36 0.71
N ARG A 122 17.68 -15.47 0.24
CA ARG A 122 18.43 -15.51 -1.03
C ARG A 122 17.63 -15.00 -2.23
N HIS A 123 16.34 -15.34 -2.31
CA HIS A 123 15.48 -14.85 -3.39
C HIS A 123 15.28 -13.35 -3.30
N PHE A 124 14.99 -12.83 -2.10
CA PHE A 124 14.86 -11.41 -1.84
C PHE A 124 16.14 -10.65 -2.21
N LEU A 125 17.31 -11.09 -1.74
CA LEU A 125 18.60 -10.48 -2.03
C LEU A 125 18.90 -10.42 -3.54
N ARG A 126 18.63 -11.51 -4.26
CA ARG A 126 18.79 -11.55 -5.73
C ARG A 126 17.85 -10.58 -6.43
N LYS A 127 16.60 -10.44 -5.98
CA LYS A 127 15.70 -9.42 -6.51
C LYS A 127 16.23 -8.01 -6.27
N GLN A 128 16.72 -7.70 -5.07
CA GLN A 128 17.31 -6.39 -4.79
C GLN A 128 18.47 -6.09 -5.75
N ARG A 129 19.37 -7.05 -5.98
CA ARG A 129 20.46 -6.93 -6.96
C ARG A 129 19.96 -6.67 -8.38
N ALA A 130 18.90 -7.36 -8.81
CA ALA A 130 18.30 -7.14 -10.13
C ALA A 130 17.70 -5.74 -10.31
N TYR A 131 17.26 -5.09 -9.23
CA TYR A 131 16.76 -3.70 -9.26
C TYR A 131 17.86 -2.64 -9.16
N ALA A 132 19.11 -3.02 -8.91
CA ALA A 132 20.22 -2.06 -8.79
C ALA A 132 20.37 -1.11 -9.99
N PRO A 133 20.24 -1.53 -11.27
CA PRO A 133 20.31 -0.63 -12.42
C PRO A 133 19.16 0.38 -12.51
N HIS A 134 18.08 0.14 -11.75
CA HIS A 134 16.88 0.96 -11.73
C HIS A 134 16.74 1.77 -10.42
N THR A 135 17.77 1.76 -9.57
CA THR A 135 17.77 2.44 -8.29
C THR A 135 18.46 3.79 -8.41
N LEU A 136 17.78 4.85 -7.97
CA LEU A 136 18.29 6.21 -8.03
C LEU A 136 19.26 6.50 -6.87
N SER A 137 19.65 7.77 -6.68
CA SER A 137 20.29 8.20 -5.44
C SER A 137 19.29 8.16 -4.27
N GLU A 138 19.79 8.06 -3.04
CA GLU A 138 18.94 8.05 -1.84
C GLU A 138 18.00 9.26 -1.79
N ARG A 139 18.52 10.44 -2.14
CA ARG A 139 17.73 11.67 -2.16
C ARG A 139 16.63 11.64 -3.20
N GLU A 140 16.88 11.07 -4.37
CA GLU A 140 15.88 10.94 -5.43
C GLU A 140 14.79 9.93 -5.05
N GLU A 141 15.16 8.80 -4.45
CA GLU A 141 14.19 7.81 -3.95
C GLU A 141 13.29 8.39 -2.84
N GLU A 142 13.88 9.13 -1.89
CA GLU A 142 13.12 9.83 -0.84
C GLU A 142 12.14 10.85 -1.45
N LEU A 143 12.62 11.65 -2.41
CA LEU A 143 11.78 12.64 -3.11
C LEU A 143 10.65 11.97 -3.90
N LEU A 144 10.89 10.81 -4.52
CA LEU A 144 9.86 10.04 -5.21
C LEU A 144 8.76 9.57 -4.25
N ASN A 145 9.12 9.06 -3.07
CA ASN A 145 8.16 8.64 -2.05
C ASN A 145 7.30 9.81 -1.56
N LEU A 146 7.92 10.95 -1.25
CA LEU A 146 7.20 12.16 -0.83
C LEU A 146 6.26 12.69 -1.93
N LYS A 147 6.75 12.71 -3.18
CA LYS A 147 5.94 13.12 -4.34
C LYS A 147 4.77 12.17 -4.59
N ALA A 148 4.93 10.86 -4.35
CA ALA A 148 3.88 9.88 -4.59
C ALA A 148 2.63 10.13 -3.74
N LEU A 149 2.82 10.56 -2.48
CA LEU A 149 1.74 10.85 -1.53
C LEU A 149 0.75 11.90 -2.07
N VAL A 150 1.27 13.03 -2.54
CA VAL A 150 0.46 14.15 -3.09
C VAL A 150 0.18 14.01 -4.58
N GLY A 151 0.81 13.05 -5.26
CA GLY A 151 0.65 12.77 -6.68
C GLY A 151 -0.23 11.55 -6.92
N ARG A 152 0.39 10.46 -7.42
CA ARG A 152 -0.31 9.26 -7.88
C ARG A 152 -1.24 8.66 -6.80
N SER A 153 -0.82 8.64 -5.54
CA SER A 153 -1.62 8.09 -4.45
C SER A 153 -2.85 8.93 -4.16
N ALA A 154 -2.72 10.26 -4.13
CA ALA A 154 -3.84 11.19 -3.96
C ALA A 154 -4.88 11.04 -5.09
N TRP A 155 -4.44 10.93 -6.36
CA TRP A 155 -5.34 10.70 -7.49
C TRP A 155 -6.04 9.34 -7.44
N SER A 156 -5.34 8.30 -7.00
CA SER A 156 -5.94 6.97 -6.80
C SER A 156 -6.98 6.98 -5.67
N GLN A 157 -6.72 7.69 -4.58
CA GLN A 157 -7.68 7.90 -3.50
C GLN A 157 -8.89 8.70 -3.96
N PHE A 158 -8.68 9.79 -4.70
CA PHE A 158 -9.77 10.57 -5.30
C PHE A 158 -10.65 9.70 -6.20
N TYR A 159 -10.06 8.83 -7.04
CA TYR A 159 -10.84 7.88 -7.83
C TYR A 159 -11.75 7.01 -6.96
N THR A 160 -11.22 6.41 -5.90
CA THR A 160 -11.99 5.58 -4.97
C THR A 160 -13.12 6.35 -4.29
N GLU A 161 -12.84 7.56 -3.80
CA GLU A 161 -13.84 8.42 -3.16
C GLU A 161 -14.93 8.87 -4.14
N TYR A 162 -14.52 9.25 -5.35
CA TYR A 162 -15.42 9.75 -6.39
C TYR A 162 -16.35 8.66 -6.90
N THR A 163 -15.80 7.50 -7.27
CA THR A 163 -16.60 6.36 -7.78
C THR A 163 -17.42 5.70 -6.68
N GLY A 164 -16.94 5.69 -5.44
CA GLY A 164 -17.69 5.16 -4.28
C GLY A 164 -19.00 5.92 -3.99
N ARG A 165 -19.12 7.17 -4.44
CA ARG A 165 -20.36 7.96 -4.35
C ARG A 165 -21.40 7.58 -5.40
N PHE A 166 -21.02 6.82 -6.43
CA PHE A 166 -21.95 6.50 -7.50
C PHE A 166 -23.09 5.63 -6.96
N ARG A 167 -24.28 5.97 -7.44
CA ARG A 167 -25.52 5.26 -7.18
C ARG A 167 -26.18 4.98 -8.52
N PHE A 168 -26.77 3.81 -8.64
CA PHE A 168 -27.29 3.27 -9.89
C PHE A 168 -28.72 2.82 -9.67
N GLN A 169 -29.62 3.21 -10.56
CA GLN A 169 -31.01 2.79 -10.51
C GLN A 169 -31.20 1.55 -11.38
N VAL A 170 -31.60 0.42 -10.77
CA VAL A 170 -31.90 -0.84 -11.46
C VAL A 170 -33.13 -1.47 -10.83
N GLY A 171 -34.17 -1.76 -11.61
CA GLY A 171 -35.41 -2.38 -11.12
C GLY A 171 -36.11 -1.55 -10.05
N GLY A 172 -36.02 -0.21 -10.14
CA GLY A 172 -36.59 0.73 -9.16
C GLY A 172 -35.86 0.78 -7.82
N LYS A 173 -34.68 0.16 -7.70
CA LYS A 173 -33.83 0.22 -6.51
C LYS A 173 -32.58 1.02 -6.79
N GLU A 174 -32.16 1.80 -5.79
CA GLU A 174 -30.85 2.42 -5.78
C GLU A 174 -29.81 1.42 -5.27
N LEU A 175 -28.78 1.17 -6.08
CA LEU A 175 -27.73 0.18 -5.81
C LEU A 175 -26.34 0.83 -5.86
N THR A 176 -25.40 0.24 -5.15
CA THR A 176 -23.96 0.50 -5.26
C THR A 176 -23.36 -0.15 -6.51
N GLU A 177 -22.15 0.26 -6.90
CA GLU A 177 -21.48 -0.34 -8.06
C GLU A 177 -21.29 -1.86 -7.91
N MET A 178 -20.97 -2.34 -6.71
CA MET A 178 -20.76 -3.77 -6.46
C MET A 178 -22.06 -4.57 -6.60
N GLU A 179 -23.17 -4.06 -6.09
CA GLU A 179 -24.49 -4.68 -6.24
C GLU A 179 -24.90 -4.75 -7.72
N VAL A 180 -24.71 -3.66 -8.48
CA VAL A 180 -24.97 -3.66 -9.93
C VAL A 180 -24.08 -4.66 -10.67
N ARG A 181 -22.79 -4.75 -10.32
CA ARG A 181 -21.88 -5.74 -10.92
C ARG A 181 -22.29 -7.17 -10.58
N ALA A 182 -22.85 -7.43 -9.40
CA ALA A 182 -23.36 -8.75 -9.02
C ALA A 182 -24.52 -9.19 -9.92
N LEU A 183 -25.38 -8.25 -10.35
CA LEU A 183 -26.50 -8.51 -11.27
C LEU A 183 -26.07 -9.01 -12.65
N ARG A 184 -24.78 -8.95 -13.02
CA ARG A 184 -24.29 -9.58 -14.28
C ARG A 184 -24.55 -11.09 -14.35
N ARG A 185 -24.73 -11.75 -13.20
CA ARG A 185 -25.03 -13.18 -13.10
C ARG A 185 -26.52 -13.47 -12.86
N ASP A 186 -27.36 -12.44 -12.83
CA ASP A 186 -28.80 -12.61 -12.65
C ASP A 186 -29.40 -13.49 -13.76
N PRO A 187 -30.34 -14.42 -13.45
CA PRO A 187 -30.97 -15.26 -14.47
C PRO A 187 -31.75 -14.46 -15.53
N SER A 188 -32.34 -13.31 -15.18
CA SER A 188 -33.11 -12.49 -16.12
C SER A 188 -32.19 -11.69 -17.07
N PRO A 189 -32.31 -11.89 -18.40
CA PRO A 189 -31.62 -11.07 -19.39
C PRO A 189 -31.94 -9.57 -19.30
N GLU A 190 -33.16 -9.24 -18.89
CA GLU A 190 -33.65 -7.86 -18.74
C GLU A 190 -32.91 -7.15 -17.61
N VAL A 191 -32.81 -7.79 -16.43
CA VAL A 191 -32.05 -7.27 -15.28
C VAL A 191 -30.58 -7.08 -15.65
N ARG A 192 -29.97 -8.07 -16.32
CA ARG A 192 -28.57 -7.94 -16.78
C ARG A 192 -28.38 -6.75 -17.72
N ARG A 193 -29.31 -6.52 -18.65
CA ARG A 193 -29.25 -5.43 -19.62
C ARG A 193 -29.41 -4.07 -18.93
N GLU A 194 -30.37 -3.95 -18.02
CA GLU A 194 -30.61 -2.74 -17.25
C GLU A 194 -29.39 -2.38 -16.38
N ALA A 195 -28.88 -3.35 -15.60
CA ALA A 195 -27.67 -3.19 -14.80
C ALA A 195 -26.47 -2.72 -15.62
N HIS A 196 -26.26 -3.31 -16.80
CA HIS A 196 -25.18 -2.91 -17.71
C HIS A 196 -25.37 -1.47 -18.23
N ARG A 197 -26.59 -1.10 -18.64
CA ARG A 197 -26.89 0.27 -19.09
C ARG A 197 -26.70 1.29 -17.96
N ALA A 198 -27.17 0.99 -16.76
CA ALA A 198 -27.00 1.86 -15.60
C ALA A 198 -25.51 2.07 -15.28
N LEU A 199 -24.73 0.99 -15.21
CA LEU A 199 -23.31 1.04 -14.91
C LEU A 199 -22.52 1.86 -15.94
N TYR A 200 -22.57 1.45 -17.21
CA TYR A 200 -21.79 2.10 -18.26
C TYR A 200 -22.34 3.47 -18.63
N GLY A 201 -23.64 3.70 -18.50
CA GLY A 201 -24.24 5.02 -18.68
C GLY A 201 -23.68 6.04 -17.69
N LYS A 202 -23.61 5.67 -16.39
CA LYS A 202 -22.98 6.53 -15.38
C LYS A 202 -21.49 6.72 -15.65
N LEU A 203 -20.73 5.65 -15.96
CA LEU A 203 -19.30 5.78 -16.28
C LEU A 203 -19.04 6.66 -17.51
N LEU A 204 -19.89 6.60 -18.54
CA LEU A 204 -19.80 7.46 -19.71
C LEU A 204 -20.11 8.92 -19.38
N ALA A 205 -21.14 9.18 -18.56
CA ALA A 205 -21.45 10.53 -18.10
C ALA A 205 -20.28 11.15 -17.29
N GLU A 206 -19.54 10.32 -16.56
CA GLU A 206 -18.40 10.72 -15.73
C GLU A 206 -17.06 10.61 -16.46
N ALA A 207 -17.06 10.22 -17.74
CA ALA A 207 -15.85 9.94 -18.50
C ALA A 207 -14.82 11.07 -18.50
N PRO A 208 -15.18 12.37 -18.57
CA PRO A 208 -14.19 13.44 -18.50
C PRO A 208 -13.39 13.43 -17.19
N THR A 209 -14.06 13.29 -16.04
CA THR A 209 -13.40 13.23 -14.73
C THR A 209 -12.58 11.96 -14.60
N LEU A 210 -13.14 10.80 -14.97
CA LEU A 210 -12.43 9.53 -14.88
C LEU A 210 -11.18 9.51 -15.78
N SER A 211 -11.25 10.12 -16.97
CA SER A 211 -10.11 10.26 -17.88
C SER A 211 -9.03 11.18 -17.32
N ALA A 212 -9.42 12.30 -16.69
CA ALA A 212 -8.48 13.19 -16.03
C ALA A 212 -7.71 12.48 -14.91
N VAL A 213 -8.39 11.64 -14.13
CA VAL A 213 -7.72 10.82 -13.11
C VAL A 213 -6.79 9.80 -13.73
N PHE A 214 -7.21 9.11 -14.79
CA PHE A 214 -6.37 8.13 -15.48
C PHE A 214 -5.06 8.76 -16.00
N ASN A 215 -5.15 9.92 -16.63
CA ASN A 215 -4.00 10.69 -17.14
C ASN A 215 -3.07 11.22 -16.03
N ALA A 216 -3.58 11.40 -14.81
CA ALA A 216 -2.77 11.87 -13.68
C ALA A 216 -2.02 10.73 -12.98
N VAL A 217 -2.50 9.48 -13.15
CA VAL A 217 -1.92 8.28 -12.52
C VAL A 217 -0.93 7.59 -13.46
N TYR A 218 -1.25 7.49 -14.75
CA TYR A 218 -0.49 6.78 -15.79
C TYR A 218 0.09 7.74 -16.81
#